data_AF-K1T3H4-F1
#
_entry.id   AF-K1T3H4-F1
#
_cell.length_a   1.000
_cell.length_b   1.000
_cell.length_c   1.000
_cell.angle_alpha   90.00
_cell.angle_beta   90.00
_cell.angle_gamma   90.00
#
_symmetry.space_group_name_H-M   'P 1'
#
loop_
_entity.id
_entity.type
_entity.pdbx_description
1 polymer ?
#
loop_
_entity_poly.entity_id
_entity_poly.type
_entity_poly.pdbx_seq_one_letter_code
_entity_poly.pdbx_strand_id
1 'polypeptide(L)' 'EVRRAELPEAVTAAWAVSEYAGWEFDGADYLQTPDGAWYALELEEERTDREVTLRIAENGTILG' A
#
# COMPACT_ATOMS: atom_id res chain seq x y z
N GLU A 1 -4.71 11.26 1.74
CA GLU A 1 -3.71 10.56 2.56
C GLU A 1 -4.31 9.90 3.80
N VAL A 2 -4.20 8.58 3.82
CA VAL A 2 -4.49 7.63 4.90
C VAL A 2 -3.18 7.34 5.61
N ARG A 3 -3.14 7.47 6.94
CA ARG A 3 -1.95 7.14 7.70
C ARG A 3 -1.81 5.64 7.87
N ARG A 4 -0.59 5.15 8.09
CA ARG A 4 -0.32 3.73 8.36
C ARG A 4 -1.20 3.13 9.47
N ALA A 5 -1.46 3.89 10.53
CA ALA A 5 -2.30 3.45 11.66
C ALA A 5 -3.80 3.33 11.31
N GLU A 6 -4.23 3.88 10.18
CA GLU A 6 -5.61 3.85 9.67
C GLU A 6 -5.81 2.78 8.61
N LEU A 7 -4.74 2.11 8.17
CA LEU A 7 -4.83 0.99 7.24
C LEU A 7 -5.45 -0.23 7.92
N PRO A 8 -6.32 -0.99 7.22
CA PRO A 8 -6.79 -2.28 7.71
C PRO A 8 -5.64 -3.23 8.00
N GLU A 9 -5.83 -4.10 8.99
CA GLU A 9 -4.82 -5.12 9.36
C GLU A 9 -4.44 -5.98 8.16
N ALA A 10 -5.41 -6.40 7.35
CA ALA A 10 -5.16 -7.22 6.16
C ALA A 10 -4.26 -6.50 5.12
N VAL A 11 -4.39 -5.19 4.99
CA VAL A 11 -3.55 -4.37 4.10
C VAL A 11 -2.12 -4.31 4.61
N THR A 12 -1.94 -4.01 5.90
CA THR A 12 -0.59 -3.96 6.50
C THR A 12 0.09 -5.32 6.53
N ALA A 13 -0.67 -6.41 6.74
CA ALA A 13 -0.16 -7.78 6.67
C ALA A 13 0.27 -8.16 5.25
N ALA A 14 -0.51 -7.80 4.23
CA ALA A 14 -0.16 -8.05 2.84
C ALA A 14 1.09 -7.28 2.39
N TRP A 15 1.20 -6.01 2.76
CA TRP A 15 2.41 -5.21 2.52
C TRP A 15 3.64 -5.83 3.19
N ALA A 16 3.53 -6.26 4.46
CA ALA A 16 4.63 -6.81 5.24
C ALA A 16 5.22 -8.12 4.68
N VAL A 17 4.52 -8.82 3.79
CA VAL A 17 5.02 -10.04 3.11
C VAL A 17 5.30 -9.84 1.62
N SER A 18 5.10 -8.62 1.11
CA SER A 18 5.40 -8.25 -0.28
C SER A 18 6.90 -8.00 -0.49
N GLU A 19 7.33 -7.84 -1.74
CA GLU A 19 8.71 -7.45 -2.07
C GLU A 19 9.10 -6.05 -1.53
N TYR A 20 8.12 -5.26 -1.11
CA TYR A 20 8.27 -3.88 -0.62
C TYR A 20 8.20 -3.75 0.92
N ALA A 21 8.24 -4.86 1.68
CA ALA A 21 8.06 -4.85 3.14
C ALA A 21 9.08 -4.01 3.92
N GLY A 22 10.24 -3.71 3.32
CA GLY A 22 11.30 -2.89 3.89
C GLY A 22 11.40 -1.48 3.32
N TRP A 23 10.49 -1.09 2.44
CA TRP A 23 10.48 0.25 1.84
C TRP A 23 9.82 1.24 2.80
N GLU A 24 10.23 2.50 2.73
CA GLU A 24 9.64 3.59 3.50
C GLU A 24 8.17 3.77 3.07
N PHE A 25 7.32 4.14 4.03
CA PHE A 25 5.91 4.42 3.77
C PHE A 25 5.70 5.92 3.89
N ASP A 26 5.37 6.55 2.77
CA ASP A 26 5.16 8.00 2.71
C ASP A 26 3.68 8.35 2.89
N GLY A 27 2.79 7.45 2.46
CA GLY A 27 1.37 7.68 2.54
C GLY A 27 0.58 6.59 1.84
N ALA A 28 -0.74 6.72 1.94
CA ALA A 28 -1.63 5.95 1.10
C ALA A 28 -2.86 6.78 0.74
N ASP A 29 -3.54 6.41 -0.33
CA ASP A 29 -4.89 6.87 -0.60
C ASP A 29 -5.86 5.70 -0.68
N TYR A 30 -7.08 5.91 -0.19
CA TYR A 30 -8.18 4.97 -0.40
C TYR A 30 -8.96 5.38 -1.65
N LEU A 31 -8.86 4.58 -2.70
CA LEU A 31 -9.49 4.82 -3.98
C LEU A 31 -10.73 3.94 -4.12
N GLN A 32 -11.84 4.56 -4.54
CA GLN A 32 -13.10 3.87 -4.80
C GLN A 32 -13.53 4.17 -6.23
N THR A 33 -13.75 3.12 -7.02
CA THR A 33 -14.27 3.19 -8.38
C THR A 33 -15.47 2.24 -8.52
N PRO A 34 -16.24 2.33 -9.61
CA PRO A 34 -17.30 1.35 -9.88
C PRO A 34 -16.81 -0.10 -9.97
N ASP A 35 -15.53 -0.30 -10.33
CA ASP A 35 -14.93 -1.61 -10.55
C ASP A 35 -14.25 -2.19 -9.30
N GLY A 36 -14.12 -1.39 -8.22
CA GLY A 36 -13.55 -1.86 -6.96
C GLY A 36 -13.02 -0.73 -6.08
N ALA A 37 -12.48 -1.12 -4.93
CA ALA A 37 -11.83 -0.21 -4.00
C ALA A 37 -10.53 -0.80 -3.46
N TRP A 38 -9.53 0.05 -3.25
CA TRP A 38 -8.21 -0.36 -2.76
C TRP A 38 -7.48 0.78 -2.08
N TYR A 39 -6.49 0.42 -1.27
CA TYR A 39 -5.47 1.32 -0.76
C TYR A 39 -4.30 1.34 -1.74
N ALA A 40 -3.90 2.53 -2.17
CA ALA A 40 -2.71 2.77 -2.97
C ALA A 40 -1.60 3.27 -2.04
N LEU A 41 -0.67 2.40 -1.66
CA LEU A 41 0.45 2.71 -0.77
C LEU A 41 1.59 3.30 -1.61
N GLU A 42 2.05 4.49 -1.24
CA GLU A 42 3.25 5.11 -1.79
C GLU A 42 4.46 4.66 -0.97
N LEU A 43 5.42 4.01 -1.66
CA LEU A 43 6.57 3.37 -1.02
C LEU A 43 7.86 3.79 -1.71
N GLU A 44 8.86 4.21 -0.93
CA GLU A 44 10.18 4.65 -1.41
C GLU A 44 11.29 3.71 -0.90
N GLU A 45 12.24 3.36 -1.78
CA GLU A 45 13.44 2.63 -1.38
C GLU A 45 14.52 3.62 -0.88
N GLU A 46 14.70 3.76 0.43
CA GLU A 46 15.62 4.74 1.07
C GLU A 46 17.03 4.88 0.45
N ARG A 47 17.52 3.83 -0.22
CA ARG A 47 18.88 3.77 -0.78
C ARG A 47 18.97 4.22 -2.24
N THR A 48 17.85 4.43 -2.90
CA THR A 48 17.74 4.80 -4.31
C THR A 48 16.63 5.85 -4.47
N ASP A 49 16.47 6.41 -5.67
CA ASP A 49 15.32 7.30 -5.96
C ASP A 49 14.11 6.50 -6.50
N ARG A 50 13.96 5.23 -6.08
CA ARG A 50 12.93 4.35 -6.60
C ARG A 50 11.67 4.44 -5.72
N GLU A 51 10.57 4.77 -6.37
CA GLU A 51 9.24 4.84 -5.77
C GLU A 51 8.29 3.85 -6.49
N VAL A 52 7.35 3.26 -5.74
CA VAL A 52 6.26 2.45 -6.28
C VAL A 52 4.94 2.77 -5.60
N THR A 53 3.84 2.57 -6.34
CA THR A 53 2.49 2.55 -5.77
C THR A 53 1.98 1.13 -5.69
N LEU A 54 1.95 0.55 -4.48
CA LEU A 54 1.42 -0.79 -4.24
C LEU A 54 -0.09 -0.73 -3.99
N ARG A 55 -0.88 -1.40 -4.83
CA ARG A 55 -2.35 -1.44 -4.68
C ARG A 55 -2.78 -2.69 -3.91
N ILE A 56 -3.51 -2.49 -2.81
CA ILE A 56 -4.00 -3.57 -1.96
C ILE A 56 -5.48 -3.35 -1.66
N ALA A 57 -6.33 -4.33 -1.99
CA ALA A 57 -7.73 -4.33 -1.60
C ALA A 57 -7.88 -4.37 -0.06
N GLU A 58 -9.03 -3.94 0.47
CA GLU A 58 -9.29 -3.93 1.92
C GLU A 58 -9.06 -5.29 2.60
N ASN A 59 -9.28 -6.39 1.88
CA ASN A 59 -9.07 -7.77 2.35
C ASN A 59 -7.61 -8.27 2.26
N GLY A 60 -6.65 -7.43 1.86
CA GLY A 60 -5.24 -7.79 1.72
C GLY A 60 -4.84 -8.37 0.35
N THR A 61 -5.75 -8.41 -0.63
CA THR A 61 -5.38 -8.87 -1.99
C THR A 61 -4.53 -7.82 -2.70
N ILE A 62 -3.31 -8.18 -3.12
CA ILE A 62 -2.45 -7.32 -3.95
C ILE A 62 -2.99 -7.32 -5.40
N LEU A 63 -3.22 -6.15 -5.97
CA LEU A 63 -3.94 -5.97 -7.24
C LEU A 63 -3.01 -5.79 -8.47
N GLY A 64 -1.69 -5.83 -8.27
CA GLY A 64 -0.67 -5.70 -9.31
C GLY A 64 -0.10 -4.30 -9.46
#